data_AF-A0A2E2YKK2-F1
#
_entry.id   AF-A0A2E2YKK2-F1
#
_cell.length_a   1.000
_cell.length_b   1.000
_cell.length_c   1.000
_cell.angle_alpha   90.00
_cell.angle_beta   90.00
_cell.angle_gamma   90.00
#
_symmetry.space_group_name_H-M   'P 1'
#
loop_
_entity.id
_entity.type
_entity.pdbx_description
1 polymer ?
#
loop_
_entity_poly.entity_id
_entity_poly.type
_entity_poly.pdbx_seq_one_letter_code
_entity_poly.pdbx_strand_id
1 'polypeptide(L)'
;MSLIQDQYVNNFVGELISNGLKHVVISPGSRNTPLTLAFTNPNFSIKTWLHLDERSAAYFALGMAREINSPVALVCTSGTAVANYLPAIVEANLSRIPLIVITADRPPVLRERGASQTINQINIFGDHVKWFFDMPIVENDGMEKFAKTTATKAYVVSNNSPSGPVHINFPLSEPLIDDETDTNTSSASGVDSFAHASDFFGGQSLGDLVKKISHKKGIIIAGPGVKEHEDGEIVRLAKSLGWPVLADPLSNIRTGPNIYDGIIAHSDLALRHIGFLDLACPEVVLRFGAVPVSKVLNQWLAQLPKALHVLFDEIGSDTLGWRDPDSNSTLFFRGELSWICDQLIQSIPSEHTITSDWLNLWKNADQIISASITTWEAENTETFEATPVIKLASLLHENSVLIAGNSMPIRDIDSFFPKLEKKIYIRGNRGAAGIDGVISSAAGAAAVSSSSITLLIGDLSFFHDQNGLWPIYAYDLDLTVILINNNGGGIFEFLPQKKLAGSRFEPYFGTPHNLDFSYVTQLFNGRHHLISMEDFSQFFTKCQNNPGLDVIEIQTDRNRNVDLHQIVVEYVNQQLSNNFTDLG
;
A
#
# COMPACT_ATOMS: atom_id res chain seq x y z
N MET A 1 23.49 -20.25 30.97
CA MET A 1 23.12 -18.84 30.68
C MET A 1 22.51 -18.76 29.28
N SER A 2 23.14 -19.36 28.26
CA SER A 2 22.56 -19.55 26.92
C SER A 2 21.24 -20.33 26.92
N LEU A 3 21.14 -21.49 27.59
CA LEU A 3 19.87 -22.23 27.69
C LEU A 3 18.68 -21.41 28.23
N ILE A 4 18.91 -20.56 29.24
CA ILE A 4 17.86 -19.69 29.81
C ILE A 4 17.46 -18.60 28.81
N GLN A 5 18.45 -17.99 28.15
CA GLN A 5 18.21 -17.01 27.09
C GLN A 5 17.45 -17.63 25.91
N ASP A 6 17.79 -18.84 25.51
CA ASP A 6 17.17 -19.54 24.40
C ASP A 6 15.74 -19.97 24.74
N GLN A 7 15.48 -20.45 25.96
CA GLN A 7 14.10 -20.70 26.42
C GLN A 7 13.29 -19.40 26.49
N TYR A 8 13.88 -18.30 26.93
CA TYR A 8 13.22 -17.00 26.99
C TYR A 8 12.82 -16.50 25.59
N VAL A 9 13.72 -16.62 24.60
CA VAL A 9 13.44 -16.28 23.20
C VAL A 9 12.42 -17.24 22.59
N ASN A 10 12.53 -18.56 22.83
CA ASN A 10 11.56 -19.55 22.36
C ASN A 10 10.16 -19.30 22.92
N ASN A 11 10.03 -18.90 24.18
CA ASN A 11 8.74 -18.55 24.78
C ASN A 11 8.11 -17.32 24.12
N PHE A 12 8.92 -16.30 23.81
CA PHE A 12 8.45 -15.12 23.08
C PHE A 12 7.99 -15.48 21.65
N VAL A 13 8.81 -16.24 20.90
CA VAL A 13 8.51 -16.65 19.52
C VAL A 13 7.30 -17.58 19.46
N GLY A 14 7.25 -18.59 20.32
CA GLY A 14 6.14 -19.53 20.40
C GLY A 14 4.82 -18.81 20.67
N GLU A 15 4.81 -17.81 21.55
CA GLU A 15 3.62 -17.02 21.85
C GLU A 15 3.20 -16.13 20.67
N LEU A 16 4.12 -15.51 19.93
CA LEU A 16 3.76 -14.79 18.69
C LEU A 16 3.03 -15.71 17.70
N ILE A 17 3.52 -16.93 17.54
CA ILE A 17 2.93 -17.94 16.65
C ILE A 17 1.56 -18.39 17.18
N SER A 18 1.43 -18.63 18.48
CA SER A 18 0.13 -18.94 19.10
C SER A 18 -0.91 -17.82 18.94
N ASN A 19 -0.47 -16.56 18.86
CA ASN A 19 -1.35 -15.41 18.59
C ASN A 19 -1.70 -15.24 17.11
N GLY A 20 -1.07 -16.01 16.21
CA GLY A 20 -1.42 -16.06 14.78
C GLY A 20 -0.31 -15.63 13.83
N LEU A 21 0.92 -15.38 14.29
CA LEU A 21 2.04 -15.07 13.40
C LEU A 21 2.37 -16.27 12.51
N LYS A 22 2.25 -16.09 11.18
CA LYS A 22 2.48 -17.15 10.18
C LYS A 22 3.80 -17.03 9.41
N HIS A 23 4.33 -15.81 9.31
CA HIS A 23 5.51 -15.52 8.49
C HIS A 23 6.53 -14.68 9.26
N VAL A 24 7.81 -15.01 9.06
CA VAL A 24 8.95 -14.22 9.53
C VAL A 24 9.97 -14.05 8.42
N VAL A 25 10.42 -12.82 8.21
CA VAL A 25 11.52 -12.48 7.32
C VAL A 25 12.77 -12.27 8.16
N ILE A 26 13.82 -13.02 7.86
CA ILE A 26 15.07 -13.08 8.63
C ILE A 26 16.22 -12.57 7.76
N SER A 27 16.94 -11.58 8.25
CA SER A 27 18.21 -11.11 7.68
C SER A 27 19.38 -11.76 8.43
N PRO A 28 20.41 -12.27 7.72
CA PRO A 28 21.47 -13.07 8.32
C PRO A 28 22.35 -12.27 9.28
N GLY A 29 22.83 -12.92 10.34
CA GLY A 29 23.81 -12.33 11.25
C GLY A 29 24.11 -13.21 12.46
N SER A 30 25.12 -12.80 13.23
CA SER A 30 25.55 -13.55 14.43
C SER A 30 24.75 -13.18 15.67
N ARG A 31 24.49 -11.88 15.95
CA ARG A 31 23.84 -11.49 17.21
C ARG A 31 22.40 -11.99 17.31
N ASN A 32 21.72 -12.18 16.18
CA ASN A 32 20.37 -12.74 16.10
C ASN A 32 20.32 -14.28 16.03
N THR A 33 21.41 -14.99 16.35
CA THR A 33 21.41 -16.46 16.37
C THR A 33 20.30 -17.05 17.26
N PRO A 34 20.13 -16.65 18.55
CA PRO A 34 19.05 -17.19 19.39
C PRO A 34 17.64 -16.99 18.78
N LEU A 35 17.39 -15.81 18.21
CA LEU A 35 16.12 -15.49 17.53
C LEU A 35 15.91 -16.35 16.29
N THR A 36 16.95 -16.50 15.48
CA THR A 36 16.91 -17.32 14.26
C THR A 36 16.62 -18.77 14.60
N LEU A 37 17.35 -19.33 15.57
CA LEU A 37 17.15 -20.71 16.04
C LEU A 37 15.73 -20.95 16.55
N ALA A 38 15.18 -20.01 17.33
CA ALA A 38 13.80 -20.09 17.81
C ALA A 38 12.77 -20.06 16.68
N PHE A 39 12.91 -19.17 15.68
CA PHE A 39 12.00 -19.14 14.52
C PHE A 39 12.14 -20.34 13.58
N THR A 40 13.31 -21.00 13.58
CA THR A 40 13.54 -22.24 12.81
C THR A 40 13.30 -23.52 13.63
N ASN A 41 12.76 -23.40 14.84
CA ASN A 41 12.47 -24.55 15.69
C ASN A 41 11.41 -25.46 15.00
N PRO A 42 11.71 -26.75 14.77
CA PRO A 42 10.80 -27.65 14.03
C PRO A 42 9.46 -27.88 14.74
N ASN A 43 9.34 -27.56 16.02
CA ASN A 43 8.10 -27.66 16.78
C ASN A 43 7.14 -26.48 16.53
N PHE A 44 7.59 -25.44 15.83
CA PHE A 44 6.80 -24.25 15.53
C PHE A 44 6.32 -24.26 14.08
N SER A 45 5.01 -24.02 13.89
CA SER A 45 4.40 -23.90 12.57
C SER A 45 4.49 -22.46 12.08
N ILE A 46 5.65 -22.06 11.56
CA ILE A 46 5.88 -20.75 10.94
C ILE A 46 6.67 -20.90 9.63
N LYS A 47 6.36 -20.07 8.63
CA LYS A 47 7.13 -19.99 7.40
C LYS A 47 8.23 -18.94 7.54
N THR A 48 9.48 -19.38 7.43
CA THR A 48 10.67 -18.52 7.46
C THR A 48 11.09 -18.11 6.06
N TRP A 49 11.44 -16.84 5.89
CA TRP A 49 11.97 -16.28 4.64
C TRP A 49 13.31 -15.61 4.95
N LEU A 50 14.41 -16.16 4.46
CA LEU A 50 15.71 -15.47 4.45
C LEU A 50 15.68 -14.31 3.44
N HIS A 51 16.27 -13.17 3.77
CA HIS A 51 16.51 -12.07 2.83
C HIS A 51 17.87 -11.43 3.11
N LEU A 52 18.67 -11.16 2.07
CA LEU A 52 20.06 -10.75 2.23
C LEU A 52 20.25 -9.26 2.51
N ASP A 53 19.47 -8.41 1.83
CA ASP A 53 19.47 -6.95 1.98
C ASP A 53 18.37 -6.56 2.97
N GLU A 54 18.70 -5.98 4.12
CA GLU A 54 17.73 -5.61 5.15
C GLU A 54 16.67 -4.61 4.67
N ARG A 55 17.04 -3.65 3.80
CA ARG A 55 16.07 -2.65 3.31
C ARG A 55 15.01 -3.35 2.47
N SER A 56 15.44 -4.18 1.53
CA SER A 56 14.54 -4.98 0.70
C SER A 56 13.78 -6.02 1.52
N ALA A 57 14.40 -6.63 2.55
CA ALA A 57 13.74 -7.56 3.48
C ALA A 57 12.54 -6.93 4.18
N ALA A 58 12.69 -5.69 4.65
CA ALA A 58 11.61 -4.98 5.32
C ALA A 58 10.45 -4.65 4.38
N TYR A 59 10.72 -4.27 3.14
CA TYR A 59 9.67 -4.07 2.13
C TYR A 59 9.04 -5.38 1.64
N PHE A 60 9.79 -6.48 1.63
CA PHE A 60 9.28 -7.83 1.37
C PHE A 60 8.28 -8.26 2.45
N ALA A 61 8.61 -8.07 3.73
CA ALA A 61 7.66 -8.28 4.82
C ALA A 61 6.44 -7.34 4.74
N LEU A 62 6.65 -6.08 4.34
CA LEU A 62 5.57 -5.11 4.13
C LEU A 62 4.60 -5.56 3.03
N GLY A 63 5.13 -6.06 1.91
CA GLY A 63 4.35 -6.62 0.81
C GLY A 63 3.52 -7.83 1.26
N MET A 64 4.15 -8.75 2.00
CA MET A 64 3.46 -9.90 2.59
C MET A 64 2.33 -9.47 3.52
N ALA A 65 2.63 -8.62 4.51
CA ALA A 65 1.69 -8.18 5.54
C ALA A 65 0.47 -7.49 4.95
N ARG A 66 0.66 -6.69 3.88
CA ARG A 66 -0.43 -6.07 3.13
C ARG A 66 -1.32 -7.11 2.46
N GLU A 67 -0.72 -8.10 1.81
CA GLU A 67 -1.47 -9.10 1.03
C GLU A 67 -2.28 -10.05 1.93
N ILE A 68 -1.73 -10.45 3.07
CA ILE A 68 -2.41 -11.34 4.02
C ILE A 68 -3.27 -10.62 5.07
N ASN A 69 -3.22 -9.28 5.13
CA ASN A 69 -3.86 -8.45 6.16
C ASN A 69 -3.58 -8.94 7.60
N SER A 70 -2.33 -9.30 7.88
CA SER A 70 -1.91 -9.89 9.16
C SER A 70 -0.44 -9.57 9.46
N PRO A 71 -0.01 -9.49 10.74
CA PRO A 71 1.36 -9.14 11.08
C PRO A 71 2.38 -10.10 10.46
N VAL A 72 3.48 -9.54 9.94
CA VAL A 72 4.68 -10.27 9.53
C VAL A 72 5.86 -9.82 10.41
N ALA A 73 6.63 -10.79 10.91
CA ALA A 73 7.79 -10.49 11.73
C ALA A 73 9.03 -10.21 10.87
N LEU A 74 9.88 -9.28 11.33
CA LEU A 74 11.17 -8.94 10.74
C LEU A 74 12.25 -9.21 11.78
N VAL A 75 13.28 -9.97 11.43
CA VAL A 75 14.40 -10.29 12.33
C VAL A 75 15.71 -9.87 11.69
N CYS A 76 16.54 -9.10 12.38
CA CYS A 76 17.92 -8.83 11.95
C CYS A 76 18.89 -8.82 13.13
N THR A 77 20.17 -8.89 12.79
CA THR A 77 21.26 -8.63 13.74
C THR A 77 21.32 -7.15 14.13
N SER A 78 22.13 -6.85 15.14
CA SER A 78 22.45 -5.50 15.58
C SER A 78 23.24 -4.68 14.56
N GLY A 79 23.27 -3.36 14.73
CA GLY A 79 24.04 -2.42 13.92
C GLY A 79 23.21 -1.77 12.81
N THR A 80 23.84 -1.42 11.69
CA THR A 80 23.17 -0.74 10.57
C THR A 80 22.10 -1.59 9.88
N ALA A 81 22.11 -2.91 10.08
CA ALA A 81 21.02 -3.80 9.70
C ALA A 81 19.66 -3.27 10.20
N VAL A 82 19.60 -2.81 11.46
CA VAL A 82 18.41 -2.21 12.04
C VAL A 82 18.01 -0.91 11.34
N ALA A 83 18.99 -0.05 11.02
CA ALA A 83 18.72 1.22 10.36
C ALA A 83 18.17 1.06 8.93
N ASN A 84 18.56 -0.01 8.22
CA ASN A 84 18.06 -0.31 6.88
C ASN A 84 16.56 -0.66 6.86
N TYR A 85 15.98 -1.08 7.98
CA TYR A 85 14.53 -1.30 8.07
C TYR A 85 13.73 0.01 8.06
N LEU A 86 14.32 1.15 8.41
CA LEU A 86 13.62 2.41 8.64
C LEU A 86 12.66 2.81 7.51
N PRO A 87 13.03 2.79 6.20
CA PRO A 87 12.13 3.25 5.15
C PRO A 87 10.83 2.44 5.08
N ALA A 88 10.91 1.11 5.21
CA ALA A 88 9.73 0.25 5.23
C ALA A 88 8.91 0.42 6.51
N ILE A 89 9.54 0.74 7.66
CA ILE A 89 8.81 1.03 8.90
C ILE A 89 8.03 2.35 8.79
N VAL A 90 8.62 3.37 8.17
CA VAL A 90 7.93 4.64 7.86
C VAL A 90 6.72 4.37 6.93
N GLU A 91 6.93 3.60 5.86
CA GLU A 91 5.84 3.23 4.95
C GLU A 91 4.75 2.40 5.65
N ALA A 92 5.12 1.42 6.47
CA ALA A 92 4.18 0.58 7.21
C ALA A 92 3.35 1.41 8.22
N ASN A 93 3.95 2.40 8.87
CA ASN A 93 3.24 3.32 9.75
C ASN A 93 2.18 4.12 9.00
N LEU A 94 2.57 4.79 7.91
CA LEU A 94 1.69 5.67 7.14
C LEU A 94 0.62 4.90 6.36
N SER A 95 0.95 3.71 5.86
CA SER A 95 0.03 2.81 5.15
C SER A 95 -0.76 1.87 6.09
N ARG A 96 -0.53 1.95 7.40
CA ARG A 96 -1.18 1.13 8.43
C ARG A 96 -1.01 -0.38 8.22
N ILE A 97 0.22 -0.81 7.96
CA ILE A 97 0.56 -2.21 7.71
C ILE A 97 1.19 -2.79 8.98
N PRO A 98 0.68 -3.93 9.49
CA PRO A 98 1.18 -4.52 10.73
C PRO A 98 2.52 -5.22 10.51
N LEU A 99 3.58 -4.75 11.17
CA LEU A 99 4.89 -5.40 11.20
C LEU A 99 5.36 -5.59 12.64
N ILE A 100 6.02 -6.71 12.93
CA ILE A 100 6.67 -6.95 14.23
C ILE A 100 8.18 -6.97 14.01
N VAL A 101 8.83 -5.85 14.28
CA VAL A 101 10.28 -5.68 14.08
C VAL A 101 11.01 -6.18 15.32
N ILE A 102 11.85 -7.19 15.16
CA ILE A 102 12.60 -7.84 16.22
C ILE A 102 14.09 -7.70 15.92
N THR A 103 14.79 -6.88 16.69
CA THR A 103 16.20 -6.58 16.44
C THR A 103 17.06 -7.17 17.54
N ALA A 104 18.04 -7.99 17.16
CA ALA A 104 19.05 -8.40 18.13
C ALA A 104 19.95 -7.21 18.48
N ASP A 105 20.46 -7.18 19.70
CA ASP A 105 21.28 -6.11 20.23
C ASP A 105 22.39 -6.67 21.13
N ARG A 106 23.39 -5.84 21.40
CA ARG A 106 24.41 -6.13 22.40
C ARG A 106 23.85 -5.87 23.80
N PRO A 107 24.33 -6.61 24.82
CA PRO A 107 23.95 -6.36 26.19
C PRO A 107 24.32 -4.93 26.62
N PRO A 108 23.60 -4.30 27.58
CA PRO A 108 23.85 -2.92 27.99
C PRO A 108 25.31 -2.62 28.38
N VAL A 109 26.02 -3.61 28.93
CA VAL A 109 27.44 -3.49 29.30
C VAL A 109 28.37 -3.23 28.11
N LEU A 110 27.94 -3.49 26.87
CA LEU A 110 28.69 -3.24 25.64
C LEU A 110 28.16 -2.05 24.82
N ARG A 111 26.99 -1.51 25.17
CA ARG A 111 26.42 -0.32 24.52
C ARG A 111 27.27 0.91 24.84
N GLU A 112 27.43 1.81 23.86
CA GLU A 112 28.12 3.10 24.00
C GLU A 112 29.61 3.03 24.42
N ARG A 113 30.26 1.88 24.17
CA ARG A 113 31.68 1.66 24.53
C ARG A 113 32.61 1.41 23.34
N GLY A 114 32.13 1.67 22.12
CA GLY A 114 32.87 1.37 20.90
C GLY A 114 32.99 -0.14 20.59
N ALA A 115 32.12 -0.97 21.19
CA ALA A 115 32.02 -2.38 20.84
C ALA A 115 31.62 -2.55 19.37
N SER A 116 32.24 -3.53 18.70
CA SER A 116 32.03 -3.75 17.26
C SER A 116 30.56 -3.98 16.91
N GLN A 117 30.10 -3.31 15.85
CA GLN A 117 28.74 -3.38 15.30
C GLN A 117 27.63 -2.97 16.30
N THR A 118 27.96 -2.29 17.41
CA THR A 118 26.98 -1.79 18.38
C THR A 118 26.63 -0.33 18.07
N ILE A 119 25.33 -0.03 17.96
CA ILE A 119 24.80 1.32 17.79
C ILE A 119 23.74 1.59 18.87
N ASN A 120 23.24 2.83 18.98
CA ASN A 120 22.05 3.08 19.78
C ASN A 120 20.79 2.58 19.03
N GLN A 121 20.27 1.42 19.44
CA GLN A 121 19.05 0.84 18.88
C GLN A 121 17.78 1.27 19.67
N ILE A 122 17.96 1.90 20.83
CA ILE A 122 16.85 2.28 21.70
C ILE A 122 16.04 3.39 21.03
N ASN A 123 14.76 3.12 20.78
CA ASN A 123 13.85 4.04 20.07
C ASN A 123 14.38 4.51 18.71
N ILE A 124 15.19 3.72 18.00
CA ILE A 124 15.80 4.13 16.72
C ILE A 124 14.75 4.49 15.65
N PHE A 125 13.56 3.88 15.70
CA PHE A 125 12.45 4.19 14.79
C PHE A 125 11.52 5.30 15.31
N GLY A 126 11.74 5.81 16.52
CA GLY A 126 10.93 6.88 17.13
C GLY A 126 9.42 6.63 17.02
N ASP A 127 8.69 7.66 16.61
CA ASP A 127 7.23 7.63 16.46
C ASP A 127 6.74 6.90 15.19
N HIS A 128 7.66 6.33 14.39
CA HIS A 128 7.26 5.48 13.27
C HIS A 128 6.78 4.10 13.73
N VAL A 129 6.95 3.73 15.01
CA VAL A 129 6.37 2.50 15.58
C VAL A 129 5.30 2.81 16.62
N LYS A 130 4.26 1.97 16.68
CA LYS A 130 3.17 2.10 17.65
C LYS A 130 3.61 1.76 19.07
N TRP A 131 4.61 0.90 19.19
CA TRP A 131 5.16 0.47 20.47
C TRP A 131 6.60 0.01 20.31
N PHE A 132 7.47 0.53 21.17
CA PHE A 132 8.84 0.08 21.35
C PHE A 132 9.00 -0.62 22.70
N PHE A 133 9.81 -1.68 22.74
CA PHE A 133 10.23 -2.31 23.99
C PHE A 133 11.67 -2.86 23.91
N ASP A 134 12.50 -2.51 24.89
CA ASP A 134 13.84 -3.10 25.09
C ASP A 134 13.72 -4.29 26.06
N MET A 135 13.90 -5.51 25.56
CA MET A 135 13.80 -6.71 26.36
C MET A 135 14.92 -6.75 27.41
N PRO A 136 14.66 -7.23 28.64
CA PRO A 136 15.70 -7.42 29.63
C PRO A 136 16.62 -8.58 29.27
N ILE A 137 17.86 -8.52 29.76
CA ILE A 137 18.72 -9.70 29.83
C ILE A 137 18.19 -10.61 30.93
N VAL A 138 18.15 -11.91 30.66
CA VAL A 138 17.70 -12.92 31.61
C VAL A 138 18.88 -13.76 32.11
N GLU A 139 19.05 -13.79 33.43
CA GLU A 139 20.13 -14.56 34.09
C GLU A 139 19.60 -15.74 34.91
N ASN A 140 18.29 -15.74 35.23
CA ASN A 140 17.61 -16.76 36.03
C ASN A 140 16.25 -17.15 35.40
N ASP A 141 15.75 -18.32 35.78
CA ASP A 141 14.41 -18.79 35.38
C ASP A 141 13.28 -17.91 35.94
N GLY A 142 12.11 -17.95 35.31
CA GLY A 142 10.89 -17.27 35.80
C GLY A 142 10.39 -16.09 34.95
N MET A 143 11.02 -15.82 33.80
CA MET A 143 10.63 -14.74 32.87
C MET A 143 9.72 -15.21 31.73
N GLU A 144 9.25 -16.46 31.74
CA GLU A 144 8.36 -17.03 30.73
C GLU A 144 7.08 -16.20 30.56
N LYS A 145 6.33 -15.98 31.64
CA LYS A 145 5.08 -15.21 31.59
C LYS A 145 5.32 -13.82 31.00
N PHE A 146 6.42 -13.17 31.39
CA PHE A 146 6.80 -11.88 30.86
C PHE A 146 7.05 -11.94 29.34
N ALA A 147 7.87 -12.88 28.87
CA ALA A 147 8.14 -13.08 27.44
C ALA A 147 6.85 -13.26 26.64
N LYS A 148 5.96 -14.13 27.12
CA LYS A 148 4.67 -14.41 26.49
C LYS A 148 3.78 -13.15 26.45
N THR A 149 3.56 -12.50 27.59
CA THR A 149 2.71 -11.28 27.60
C THR A 149 3.25 -10.14 26.73
N THR A 150 4.57 -10.01 26.61
CA THR A 150 5.21 -9.03 25.71
C THR A 150 4.98 -9.41 24.24
N ALA A 151 5.09 -10.69 23.88
CA ALA A 151 4.77 -11.20 22.55
C ALA A 151 3.30 -10.96 22.18
N THR A 152 2.37 -11.34 23.06
CA THR A 152 0.93 -11.06 22.89
C THR A 152 0.68 -9.58 22.65
N LYS A 153 1.31 -8.70 23.46
CA LYS A 153 1.19 -7.25 23.29
C LYS A 153 1.77 -6.78 21.96
N ALA A 154 2.91 -7.29 21.52
CA ALA A 154 3.51 -6.93 20.22
C ALA A 154 2.55 -7.25 19.08
N TYR A 155 2.00 -8.47 19.08
CA TYR A 155 1.05 -8.92 18.08
C TYR A 155 -0.23 -8.06 18.10
N VAL A 156 -0.87 -7.93 19.26
CA VAL A 156 -2.11 -7.17 19.42
C VAL A 156 -1.92 -5.69 19.04
N VAL A 157 -0.85 -5.04 19.50
CA VAL A 157 -0.61 -3.62 19.20
C VAL A 157 -0.32 -3.42 17.72
N SER A 158 0.44 -4.31 17.07
CA SER A 158 0.70 -4.20 15.62
C SER A 158 -0.58 -4.31 14.79
N ASN A 159 -1.50 -5.19 15.21
CA ASN A 159 -2.71 -5.50 14.47
C ASN A 159 -3.88 -4.56 14.81
N ASN A 160 -3.95 -4.03 16.03
CA ASN A 160 -5.00 -3.12 16.48
C ASN A 160 -5.12 -1.90 15.57
N SER A 161 -6.34 -1.41 15.39
CA SER A 161 -6.63 -0.20 14.63
C SER A 161 -5.97 1.06 15.25
N PRO A 162 -5.41 1.98 14.44
CA PRO A 162 -4.94 1.73 13.08
C PRO A 162 -3.76 0.76 13.15
N SER A 163 -3.72 -0.25 12.28
CA SER A 163 -2.61 -1.21 12.22
C SER A 163 -1.29 -0.49 11.96
N GLY A 164 -0.16 -1.11 12.33
CA GLY A 164 1.15 -0.48 12.13
C GLY A 164 2.30 -1.26 12.76
N PRO A 165 3.54 -0.80 12.55
CA PRO A 165 4.72 -1.52 13.01
C PRO A 165 4.93 -1.37 14.53
N VAL A 166 5.50 -2.40 15.16
CA VAL A 166 6.04 -2.38 16.53
C VAL A 166 7.50 -2.81 16.53
N HIS A 167 8.29 -2.39 17.52
CA HIS A 167 9.71 -2.71 17.61
C HIS A 167 10.07 -3.32 18.97
N ILE A 168 10.57 -4.56 18.95
CA ILE A 168 11.06 -5.29 20.11
C ILE A 168 12.58 -5.48 19.95
N ASN A 169 13.36 -4.80 20.79
CA ASN A 169 14.80 -4.92 20.82
C ASN A 169 15.23 -6.02 21.80
N PHE A 170 16.12 -6.92 21.39
CA PHE A 170 16.59 -8.06 22.17
C PHE A 170 18.10 -7.96 22.45
N PRO A 171 18.53 -7.44 23.61
CA PRO A 171 19.91 -7.59 24.06
C PRO A 171 20.21 -9.06 24.36
N LEU A 172 21.19 -9.63 23.64
CA LEU A 172 21.56 -11.04 23.76
C LEU A 172 23.03 -11.16 24.16
N SER A 173 23.28 -11.87 25.27
CA SER A 173 24.60 -12.13 25.83
C SER A 173 25.25 -13.34 25.15
N GLU A 174 26.58 -13.35 25.09
CA GLU A 174 27.34 -14.55 24.72
C GLU A 174 27.38 -15.56 25.89
N PRO A 175 27.45 -16.88 25.61
CA PRO A 175 27.47 -17.50 24.27
C PRO A 175 26.10 -17.47 23.58
N LEU A 176 26.09 -17.40 22.25
CA LEU A 176 24.87 -17.27 21.42
C LEU A 176 24.33 -18.62 20.92
N ILE A 177 25.07 -19.70 21.17
CA ILE A 177 24.74 -21.09 20.86
C ILE A 177 25.12 -21.90 22.10
N ASP A 178 24.28 -22.86 22.48
CA ASP A 178 24.61 -23.89 23.46
C ASP A 178 25.48 -24.99 22.84
N ASP A 179 26.51 -25.45 23.56
CA ASP A 179 27.33 -26.60 23.16
C ASP A 179 26.63 -27.97 23.39
N GLU A 180 25.46 -28.00 24.05
CA GLU A 180 24.71 -29.22 24.33
C GLU A 180 23.28 -29.17 23.79
N THR A 181 22.94 -30.14 22.94
CA THR A 181 21.59 -30.37 22.42
C THR A 181 20.74 -31.06 23.47
N ASP A 182 19.88 -30.33 24.18
CA ASP A 182 18.84 -30.96 24.99
C ASP A 182 17.47 -30.35 24.70
N THR A 183 16.69 -31.10 23.91
CA THR A 183 15.32 -30.76 23.53
C THR A 183 14.37 -31.20 24.64
N ASN A 184 14.01 -30.28 25.53
CA ASN A 184 12.84 -30.43 26.40
C ASN A 184 11.91 -29.22 26.25
N THR A 185 10.84 -29.42 25.49
CA THR A 185 9.74 -28.45 25.35
C THR A 185 8.58 -28.86 26.24
N SER A 186 8.26 -28.02 27.23
CA SER A 186 7.00 -28.08 27.98
C SER A 186 5.88 -27.39 27.19
N SER A 187 4.71 -28.02 27.17
CA SER A 187 3.50 -27.58 26.47
C SER A 187 2.85 -26.36 27.14
N ALA A 188 2.55 -25.32 26.36
CA ALA A 188 1.90 -24.09 26.81
C ALA A 188 0.37 -24.23 26.94
N SER A 189 -0.17 -23.68 28.03
CA SER A 189 -1.58 -23.35 28.22
C SER A 189 -1.81 -21.90 27.83
N GLY A 190 -2.75 -21.66 26.91
CA GLY A 190 -3.07 -20.34 26.35
C GLY A 190 -3.69 -19.36 27.36
N VAL A 191 -3.45 -18.07 27.14
CA VAL A 191 -4.10 -16.98 27.87
C VAL A 191 -5.27 -16.48 27.02
N ASP A 192 -6.43 -16.32 27.65
CA ASP A 192 -7.67 -15.91 27.00
C ASP A 192 -7.57 -14.52 26.34
N SER A 193 -8.27 -14.42 25.21
CA SER A 193 -8.37 -13.28 24.29
C SER A 193 -8.75 -11.96 24.97
N PHE A 194 -8.08 -10.88 24.57
CA PHE A 194 -8.44 -9.51 24.92
C PHE A 194 -9.58 -9.01 24.03
N ALA A 195 -10.64 -8.45 24.65
CA ALA A 195 -11.73 -7.82 23.93
C ALA A 195 -11.32 -6.45 23.39
N HIS A 196 -11.66 -6.16 22.14
CA HIS A 196 -11.53 -4.83 21.54
C HIS A 196 -12.61 -3.91 22.11
N ALA A 197 -12.21 -2.83 22.76
CA ALA A 197 -13.11 -1.73 23.11
C ALA A 197 -13.09 -0.68 22.00
N SER A 198 -14.25 -0.31 21.48
CA SER A 198 -14.44 0.81 20.57
C SER A 198 -14.72 2.07 21.39
N ASP A 199 -13.71 2.90 21.62
CA ASP A 199 -13.89 4.20 22.27
C ASP A 199 -14.27 5.28 21.25
N PHE A 200 -15.24 6.12 21.63
CA PHE A 200 -15.76 7.21 20.83
C PHE A 200 -15.32 8.56 21.40
N PHE A 201 -14.81 9.45 20.54
CA PHE A 201 -14.56 10.86 20.86
C PHE A 201 -15.22 11.76 19.81
N GLY A 202 -16.30 12.45 20.18
CA GLY A 202 -16.93 13.48 19.36
C GLY A 202 -18.24 14.02 19.96
N GLY A 203 -18.40 15.34 20.04
CA GLY A 203 -19.60 15.98 20.59
C GLY A 203 -20.81 16.06 19.65
N GLN A 204 -20.70 15.58 18.40
CA GLN A 204 -21.80 15.52 17.41
C GLN A 204 -22.09 14.08 16.99
N SER A 205 -23.36 13.72 16.90
CA SER A 205 -23.80 12.37 16.51
C SER A 205 -23.81 12.19 14.99
N LEU A 206 -23.62 10.95 14.51
CA LEU A 206 -23.81 10.63 13.08
C LEU A 206 -25.24 10.93 12.61
N GLY A 207 -26.23 10.80 13.49
CA GLY A 207 -27.62 11.18 13.17
C GLY A 207 -27.79 12.67 12.89
N ASP A 208 -27.06 13.55 13.57
CA ASP A 208 -27.08 14.99 13.29
C ASP A 208 -26.38 15.32 11.97
N LEU A 209 -25.32 14.59 11.62
CA LEU A 209 -24.70 14.69 10.31
C LEU A 209 -25.71 14.33 9.21
N VAL A 210 -26.42 13.22 9.33
CA VAL A 210 -27.37 12.77 8.30
C VAL A 210 -28.46 13.82 8.07
N LYS A 211 -29.01 14.43 9.13
CA LYS A 211 -29.97 15.53 9.00
C LYS A 211 -29.43 16.73 8.21
N LYS A 212 -28.14 17.06 8.37
CA LYS A 212 -27.50 18.17 7.64
C LYS A 212 -27.32 17.87 6.15
N ILE A 213 -27.18 16.59 5.78
CA ILE A 213 -26.82 16.19 4.42
C ILE A 213 -28.01 15.64 3.60
N SER A 214 -29.13 15.30 4.25
CA SER A 214 -30.26 14.52 3.67
C SER A 214 -30.99 15.16 2.46
N HIS A 215 -30.59 16.32 1.95
CA HIS A 215 -31.14 16.91 0.72
C HIS A 215 -30.07 17.66 -0.09
N LYS A 216 -28.82 17.23 0.07
CA LYS A 216 -27.65 17.90 -0.49
C LYS A 216 -27.08 17.13 -1.68
N LYS A 217 -26.48 17.86 -2.62
CA LYS A 217 -25.63 17.27 -3.66
C LYS A 217 -24.32 16.86 -3.03
N GLY A 218 -24.16 15.58 -2.69
CA GLY A 218 -22.93 15.09 -2.08
C GLY A 218 -22.14 14.16 -2.98
N ILE A 219 -20.87 14.00 -2.64
CA ILE A 219 -19.99 12.98 -3.20
C ILE A 219 -19.38 12.14 -2.09
N ILE A 220 -19.10 10.88 -2.39
CA ILE A 220 -18.30 10.01 -1.53
C ILE A 220 -16.95 9.81 -2.20
N ILE A 221 -15.87 9.91 -1.42
CA ILE A 221 -14.52 9.59 -1.85
C ILE A 221 -14.10 8.32 -1.13
N ALA A 222 -13.75 7.30 -1.91
CA ALA A 222 -13.11 6.10 -1.41
C ALA A 222 -11.62 6.18 -1.74
N GLY A 223 -10.80 6.50 -0.73
CA GLY A 223 -9.36 6.63 -0.85
C GLY A 223 -8.59 5.34 -0.52
N PRO A 224 -7.25 5.38 -0.53
CA PRO A 224 -6.41 4.25 -0.16
C PRO A 224 -6.68 3.75 1.27
N GLY A 225 -6.62 2.44 1.49
CA GLY A 225 -6.74 1.84 2.83
C GLY A 225 -8.18 1.60 3.28
N VAL A 226 -9.18 1.74 2.40
CA VAL A 226 -10.47 1.05 2.56
C VAL A 226 -10.20 -0.46 2.44
N LYS A 227 -10.65 -1.26 3.40
CA LYS A 227 -10.37 -2.71 3.41
C LYS A 227 -11.26 -3.42 2.39
N GLU A 228 -10.80 -4.57 1.92
CA GLU A 228 -11.46 -5.27 0.81
C GLU A 228 -12.88 -5.73 1.13
N HIS A 229 -13.15 -6.13 2.38
CA HIS A 229 -14.48 -6.55 2.83
C HIS A 229 -15.42 -5.35 3.12
N GLU A 230 -14.91 -4.13 3.02
CA GLU A 230 -15.65 -2.89 3.30
C GLU A 230 -16.16 -2.23 2.00
N ASP A 231 -15.80 -2.74 0.81
CA ASP A 231 -16.20 -2.15 -0.48
C ASP A 231 -17.73 -2.08 -0.65
N GLY A 232 -18.44 -3.14 -0.25
CA GLY A 232 -19.90 -3.22 -0.26
C GLY A 232 -20.56 -2.19 0.65
N GLU A 233 -19.92 -1.80 1.75
CA GLU A 233 -20.47 -0.86 2.74
C GLU A 233 -20.58 0.56 2.18
N ILE A 234 -19.52 1.02 1.53
CA ILE A 234 -19.51 2.31 0.84
C ILE A 234 -20.52 2.31 -0.30
N VAL A 235 -20.61 1.22 -1.07
CA VAL A 235 -21.59 1.08 -2.15
C VAL A 235 -23.02 1.11 -1.62
N ARG A 236 -23.32 0.42 -0.51
CA ARG A 236 -24.64 0.47 0.15
C ARG A 236 -24.99 1.90 0.54
N LEU A 237 -24.08 2.59 1.23
CA LEU A 237 -24.26 3.99 1.64
C LEU A 237 -24.51 4.91 0.44
N ALA A 238 -23.71 4.77 -0.62
CA ALA A 238 -23.82 5.57 -1.82
C ALA A 238 -25.16 5.38 -2.54
N LYS A 239 -25.66 4.14 -2.61
CA LYS A 239 -26.99 3.82 -3.15
C LYS A 239 -28.11 4.42 -2.31
N SER A 240 -28.00 4.37 -0.99
CA SER A 240 -28.99 4.96 -0.07
C SER A 240 -29.04 6.48 -0.15
N LEU A 241 -27.91 7.15 -0.41
CA LEU A 241 -27.83 8.60 -0.56
C LEU A 241 -28.09 9.07 -2.01
N GLY A 242 -27.98 8.18 -2.99
CA GLY A 242 -28.00 8.54 -4.41
C GLY A 242 -26.78 9.35 -4.86
N TRP A 243 -25.62 9.10 -4.26
CA TRP A 243 -24.40 9.89 -4.50
C TRP A 243 -23.36 9.10 -5.31
N PRO A 244 -22.53 9.78 -6.13
CA PRO A 244 -21.42 9.14 -6.81
C PRO A 244 -20.29 8.81 -5.81
N VAL A 245 -19.55 7.75 -6.12
CA VAL A 245 -18.32 7.36 -5.41
C VAL A 245 -17.14 7.62 -6.31
N LEU A 246 -16.34 8.63 -5.97
CA LEU A 246 -15.06 8.91 -6.62
C LEU A 246 -14.05 7.92 -6.03
N ALA A 247 -13.78 6.86 -6.78
CA ALA A 247 -12.98 5.73 -6.30
C ALA A 247 -11.52 5.92 -6.69
N ASP A 248 -10.64 6.09 -5.71
CA ASP A 248 -9.19 5.94 -5.89
C ASP A 248 -8.88 4.49 -6.30
N PRO A 249 -7.88 4.20 -7.15
CA PRO A 249 -7.59 2.83 -7.54
C PRO A 249 -7.23 1.93 -6.34
N LEU A 250 -6.60 2.48 -5.31
CA LEU A 250 -6.19 1.74 -4.10
C LEU A 250 -7.32 1.56 -3.08
N SER A 251 -8.50 2.14 -3.33
CA SER A 251 -9.72 1.77 -2.60
C SER A 251 -10.20 0.35 -2.97
N ASN A 252 -9.76 -0.18 -4.11
CA ASN A 252 -10.19 -1.46 -4.66
C ASN A 252 -11.71 -1.56 -4.96
N ILE A 253 -12.43 -0.44 -4.93
CA ILE A 253 -13.87 -0.36 -5.24
C ILE A 253 -14.13 -0.28 -6.75
N ARG A 254 -13.12 0.10 -7.56
CA ARG A 254 -13.25 0.11 -9.03
C ARG A 254 -13.51 -1.26 -9.63
N THR A 255 -13.30 -2.35 -8.89
CA THR A 255 -13.35 -3.70 -9.43
C THR A 255 -14.11 -4.66 -8.51
N GLY A 256 -14.80 -5.64 -9.10
CA GLY A 256 -15.44 -6.74 -8.38
C GLY A 256 -16.96 -6.72 -8.36
N PRO A 257 -17.59 -7.62 -7.59
CA PRO A 257 -19.01 -7.91 -7.68
C PRO A 257 -19.92 -6.79 -7.17
N ASN A 258 -19.38 -5.88 -6.34
CA ASN A 258 -20.12 -4.74 -5.80
C ASN A 258 -20.16 -3.54 -6.76
N ILE A 259 -19.61 -3.68 -7.97
CA ILE A 259 -19.61 -2.59 -8.95
C ILE A 259 -21.05 -2.14 -9.26
N TYR A 260 -21.22 -0.83 -9.37
CA TYR A 260 -22.46 -0.22 -9.84
C TYR A 260 -22.13 1.09 -10.56
N ASP A 261 -23.08 1.60 -11.35
CA ASP A 261 -22.80 2.73 -12.24
C ASP A 261 -22.29 3.99 -11.54
N GLY A 262 -22.69 4.22 -10.29
CA GLY A 262 -22.32 5.41 -9.52
C GLY A 262 -20.87 5.43 -9.04
N ILE A 263 -20.10 4.37 -9.28
CA ILE A 263 -18.64 4.39 -9.11
C ILE A 263 -18.02 5.12 -10.31
N ILE A 264 -17.25 6.16 -9.98
CA ILE A 264 -16.58 7.05 -10.92
C ILE A 264 -15.09 6.71 -10.88
N ALA A 265 -14.60 6.05 -11.93
CA ALA A 265 -13.20 5.64 -12.04
C ALA A 265 -12.33 6.77 -12.61
N HIS A 266 -12.89 7.63 -13.47
CA HIS A 266 -12.12 8.63 -14.21
C HIS A 266 -12.31 10.05 -13.68
N SER A 267 -12.42 10.19 -12.34
CA SER A 267 -12.65 11.50 -11.72
C SER A 267 -11.51 12.50 -11.98
N ASP A 268 -10.25 12.05 -12.08
CA ASP A 268 -9.11 12.91 -12.44
C ASP A 268 -9.30 13.58 -13.80
N LEU A 269 -9.82 12.86 -14.80
CA LEU A 269 -10.06 13.38 -16.14
C LEU A 269 -11.32 14.26 -16.20
N ALA A 270 -12.41 13.83 -15.56
CA ALA A 270 -13.66 14.61 -15.51
C ALA A 270 -13.44 16.01 -14.93
N LEU A 271 -12.65 16.09 -13.84
CA LEU A 271 -12.36 17.34 -13.14
C LEU A 271 -11.39 18.28 -13.89
N ARG A 272 -10.86 17.88 -15.05
CA ARG A 272 -10.08 18.78 -15.93
C ARG A 272 -10.97 19.57 -16.90
N HIS A 273 -12.25 19.20 -17.01
CA HIS A 273 -13.18 19.88 -17.90
C HIS A 273 -13.92 21.03 -17.19
N ILE A 274 -13.65 22.28 -17.59
CA ILE A 274 -14.18 23.47 -16.90
C ILE A 274 -15.73 23.50 -16.83
N GLY A 275 -16.41 23.19 -17.93
CA GLY A 275 -17.88 23.16 -17.95
C GLY A 275 -18.47 22.04 -17.09
N PHE A 276 -17.70 20.97 -16.80
CA PHE A 276 -18.15 19.90 -15.93
C PHE A 276 -18.02 20.34 -14.48
N LEU A 277 -16.90 20.99 -14.11
CA LEU A 277 -16.69 21.54 -12.77
C LEU A 277 -17.80 22.50 -12.33
N ASP A 278 -18.27 23.35 -13.25
CA ASP A 278 -19.35 24.32 -12.97
C ASP A 278 -20.68 23.62 -12.61
N LEU A 279 -20.95 22.46 -13.21
CA LEU A 279 -22.16 21.66 -12.95
C LEU A 279 -21.99 20.72 -11.75
N ALA A 280 -20.79 20.17 -11.59
CA ALA A 280 -20.46 19.09 -10.67
C ALA A 280 -19.97 19.59 -9.30
N CYS A 281 -20.42 20.77 -8.84
CA CYS A 281 -20.03 21.34 -7.56
C CYS A 281 -20.85 20.75 -6.38
N PRO A 282 -20.23 19.98 -5.46
CA PRO A 282 -20.94 19.37 -4.34
C PRO A 282 -21.13 20.35 -3.18
N GLU A 283 -22.18 20.09 -2.41
CA GLU A 283 -22.43 20.72 -1.11
C GLU A 283 -21.84 19.93 0.04
N VAL A 284 -21.57 18.62 -0.15
CA VAL A 284 -21.05 17.71 0.88
C VAL A 284 -20.01 16.76 0.29
N VAL A 285 -18.93 16.52 1.01
CA VAL A 285 -17.91 15.52 0.69
C VAL A 285 -17.76 14.58 1.87
N LEU A 286 -17.99 13.28 1.65
CA LEU A 286 -17.68 12.23 2.64
C LEU A 286 -16.43 11.49 2.18
N ARG A 287 -15.34 11.56 2.94
CA ARG A 287 -14.09 10.89 2.61
C ARG A 287 -13.85 9.70 3.54
N PHE A 288 -13.66 8.53 2.94
CA PHE A 288 -13.21 7.31 3.60
C PHE A 288 -11.79 6.97 3.11
N GLY A 289 -10.96 6.43 4.00
CA GLY A 289 -9.57 6.09 3.67
C GLY A 289 -8.64 7.31 3.65
N ALA A 290 -7.44 7.11 3.10
CA ALA A 290 -6.41 8.12 2.97
C ALA A 290 -6.73 9.13 1.85
N VAL A 291 -5.84 10.10 1.69
CA VAL A 291 -5.93 11.10 0.62
C VAL A 291 -5.80 10.40 -0.75
N PRO A 292 -6.69 10.67 -1.72
CA PRO A 292 -6.60 10.11 -3.06
C PRO A 292 -5.29 10.47 -3.79
N VAL A 293 -4.90 9.63 -4.74
CA VAL A 293 -3.74 9.83 -5.62
C VAL A 293 -3.90 11.06 -6.50
N SER A 294 -5.11 11.28 -7.06
CA SER A 294 -5.37 12.38 -8.00
C SER A 294 -5.06 13.73 -7.38
N LYS A 295 -4.04 14.40 -7.94
CA LYS A 295 -3.74 15.80 -7.60
C LYS A 295 -4.87 16.74 -8.01
N VAL A 296 -5.53 16.46 -9.14
CA VAL A 296 -6.64 17.29 -9.65
C VAL A 296 -7.81 17.24 -8.68
N LEU A 297 -8.20 16.05 -8.22
CA LEU A 297 -9.23 15.87 -7.21
C LEU A 297 -8.89 16.63 -5.92
N ASN A 298 -7.69 16.46 -5.38
CA ASN A 298 -7.28 17.13 -4.14
C ASN A 298 -7.30 18.66 -4.28
N GLN A 299 -6.78 19.20 -5.40
CA GLN A 299 -6.80 20.64 -5.68
C GLN A 299 -8.22 21.19 -5.83
N TRP A 300 -9.10 20.44 -6.48
CA TRP A 300 -10.51 20.81 -6.61
C TRP A 300 -11.21 20.83 -5.25
N LEU A 301 -11.00 19.82 -4.40
CA LEU A 301 -11.56 19.78 -3.04
C LEU A 301 -11.13 20.98 -2.19
N ALA A 302 -9.87 21.40 -2.29
CA ALA A 302 -9.35 22.59 -1.63
C ALA A 302 -10.00 23.90 -2.12
N GLN A 303 -10.62 23.89 -3.30
CA GLN A 303 -11.35 25.05 -3.86
C GLN A 303 -12.85 25.02 -3.53
N LEU A 304 -13.29 24.12 -2.65
CA LEU A 304 -14.68 24.01 -2.20
C LEU A 304 -14.86 24.43 -0.72
N PRO A 305 -14.54 25.67 -0.32
CA PRO A 305 -14.59 26.10 1.09
C PRO A 305 -16.01 26.21 1.66
N LYS A 306 -17.03 26.16 0.80
CA LYS A 306 -18.45 26.19 1.22
C LYS A 306 -19.05 24.79 1.38
N ALA A 307 -18.41 23.76 0.85
CA ALA A 307 -18.88 22.39 0.99
C ALA A 307 -18.61 21.89 2.41
N LEU A 308 -19.51 21.06 2.94
CA LEU A 308 -19.28 20.36 4.19
C LEU A 308 -18.35 19.17 3.92
N HIS A 309 -17.10 19.25 4.36
CA HIS A 309 -16.14 18.14 4.25
C HIS A 309 -16.17 17.31 5.53
N VAL A 310 -16.43 16.00 5.40
CA VAL A 310 -16.47 15.05 6.51
C VAL A 310 -15.42 13.98 6.27
N LEU A 311 -14.48 13.85 7.18
CA LEU A 311 -13.47 12.79 7.16
C LEU A 311 -13.88 11.67 8.12
N PHE A 312 -13.98 10.46 7.58
CA PHE A 312 -14.09 9.24 8.35
C PHE A 312 -12.72 8.55 8.39
N ASP A 313 -12.26 8.28 9.61
CA ASP A 313 -11.00 7.57 9.82
C ASP A 313 -11.17 6.47 10.88
N GLU A 314 -10.20 5.55 10.94
CA GLU A 314 -10.20 4.49 11.94
C GLU A 314 -9.92 5.04 13.35
N ILE A 315 -10.35 4.31 14.38
CA ILE A 315 -10.01 4.61 15.78
C ILE A 315 -8.51 4.39 15.98
N GLY A 316 -7.80 5.40 16.50
CA GLY A 316 -6.36 5.37 16.76
C GLY A 316 -5.90 6.28 17.87
N SER A 317 -4.61 6.19 18.24
CA SER A 317 -3.99 7.11 19.20
C SER A 317 -4.12 8.56 18.73
N ASP A 318 -4.03 9.51 19.65
CA ASP A 318 -4.26 10.94 19.37
C ASP A 318 -3.39 11.51 18.23
N THR A 319 -2.25 10.87 17.94
CA THR A 319 -1.29 11.24 16.89
C THR A 319 -1.39 10.43 15.59
N LEU A 320 -2.03 9.26 15.59
CA LEU A 320 -2.23 8.40 14.41
C LEU A 320 -3.70 8.48 13.98
N GLY A 321 -3.98 9.46 13.12
CA GLY A 321 -5.30 9.79 12.61
C GLY A 321 -5.29 11.24 12.12
N TRP A 322 -6.29 11.66 11.34
CA TRP A 322 -6.36 13.01 10.73
C TRP A 322 -5.60 13.17 9.41
N ARG A 323 -5.87 12.27 8.46
CA ARG A 323 -5.32 12.34 7.09
C ARG A 323 -6.02 13.44 6.27
N ASP A 324 -5.75 14.72 6.59
CA ASP A 324 -6.35 15.90 5.95
C ASP A 324 -5.30 17.01 5.66
N PRO A 325 -4.46 16.84 4.62
CA PRO A 325 -3.32 17.73 4.35
C PRO A 325 -3.74 19.17 4.04
N ASP A 326 -4.91 19.37 3.45
CA ASP A 326 -5.41 20.68 3.03
C ASP A 326 -6.23 21.39 4.11
N SER A 327 -6.44 20.76 5.29
CA SER A 327 -7.26 21.29 6.39
C SER A 327 -8.68 21.71 5.97
N ASN A 328 -9.25 21.02 4.98
CA ASN A 328 -10.59 21.31 4.46
C ASN A 328 -11.71 20.73 5.33
N SER A 329 -11.39 19.67 6.09
CA SER A 329 -12.41 18.88 6.77
C SER A 329 -13.05 19.66 7.90
N THR A 330 -14.39 19.78 7.84
CA THR A 330 -15.22 20.50 8.80
C THR A 330 -15.61 19.61 9.98
N LEU A 331 -15.77 18.31 9.72
CA LEU A 331 -16.13 17.31 10.72
C LEU A 331 -15.23 16.08 10.57
N PHE A 332 -14.94 15.45 11.71
CA PHE A 332 -14.11 14.25 11.80
C PHE A 332 -14.84 13.21 12.63
N PHE A 333 -14.96 12.01 12.09
CA PHE A 333 -15.53 10.86 12.77
C PHE A 333 -14.50 9.73 12.78
N ARG A 334 -14.33 9.11 13.94
CA ARG A 334 -13.46 7.95 14.11
C ARG A 334 -14.31 6.73 14.44
N GLY A 335 -14.10 5.65 13.72
CA GLY A 335 -14.90 4.44 13.88
C GLY A 335 -14.50 3.35 12.89
N GLU A 336 -15.05 2.16 13.11
CA GLU A 336 -14.98 1.09 12.14
C GLU A 336 -15.95 1.40 10.98
N LEU A 337 -15.52 1.13 9.75
CA LEU A 337 -16.16 1.66 8.55
C LEU A 337 -17.57 1.07 8.33
N SER A 338 -17.75 -0.24 8.54
CA SER A 338 -19.05 -0.88 8.38
C SER A 338 -20.06 -0.34 9.39
N TRP A 339 -19.66 -0.17 10.66
CA TRP A 339 -20.49 0.47 11.67
C TRP A 339 -20.87 1.91 11.29
N ILE A 340 -19.91 2.73 10.83
CA ILE A 340 -20.19 4.10 10.38
C ILE A 340 -21.22 4.09 9.25
N CYS A 341 -21.01 3.26 8.22
CA CYS A 341 -21.92 3.19 7.08
C CYS A 341 -23.33 2.76 7.50
N ASP A 342 -23.44 1.72 8.32
CA ASP A 342 -24.73 1.25 8.83
C ASP A 342 -25.45 2.32 9.68
N GLN A 343 -24.74 3.04 10.53
CA GLN A 343 -25.33 4.13 11.32
C GLN A 343 -25.79 5.31 10.45
N LEU A 344 -25.02 5.66 9.42
CA LEU A 344 -25.43 6.68 8.46
C LEU A 344 -26.70 6.24 7.72
N ILE A 345 -26.72 5.01 7.19
CA ILE A 345 -27.88 4.46 6.45
C ILE A 345 -29.13 4.43 7.33
N GLN A 346 -29.03 3.93 8.57
CA GLN A 346 -30.17 3.85 9.49
C GLN A 346 -30.72 5.23 9.89
N SER A 347 -29.90 6.27 9.79
CA SER A 347 -30.29 7.63 10.15
C SER A 347 -30.89 8.43 8.97
N ILE A 348 -30.90 7.87 7.75
CA ILE A 348 -31.50 8.53 6.58
C ILE A 348 -33.02 8.62 6.79
N PRO A 349 -33.63 9.81 6.73
CA PRO A 349 -35.07 9.97 6.89
C PRO A 349 -35.85 9.17 5.84
N SER A 350 -36.99 8.60 6.23
CA SER A 350 -37.87 7.86 5.30
C SER A 350 -38.39 8.71 4.13
N GLU A 351 -38.38 10.03 4.29
CA GLU A 351 -38.79 11.02 3.28
C GLU A 351 -37.61 11.49 2.40
N HIS A 352 -36.43 10.89 2.51
CA HIS A 352 -35.27 11.21 1.68
C HIS A 352 -35.53 10.86 0.22
N THR A 353 -35.61 11.88 -0.63
CA THR A 353 -35.74 11.70 -2.08
C THR A 353 -34.36 11.70 -2.72
N ILE A 354 -33.99 10.59 -3.34
CA ILE A 354 -32.81 10.48 -4.20
C ILE A 354 -33.05 11.30 -5.47
N THR A 355 -32.23 12.32 -5.70
CA THR A 355 -32.23 13.07 -6.97
C THR A 355 -31.36 12.34 -7.99
N SER A 356 -32.00 11.69 -8.97
CA SER A 356 -31.29 10.94 -10.03
C SER A 356 -30.34 11.81 -10.84
N ASP A 357 -30.67 13.08 -11.05
CA ASP A 357 -29.96 13.97 -11.98
C ASP A 357 -28.53 14.22 -11.53
N TRP A 358 -28.31 14.34 -10.21
CA TRP A 358 -26.97 14.52 -9.65
C TRP A 358 -26.10 13.29 -9.90
N LEU A 359 -26.61 12.09 -9.60
CA LEU A 359 -25.87 10.85 -9.86
C LEU A 359 -25.63 10.63 -11.35
N ASN A 360 -26.64 10.90 -12.18
CA ASN A 360 -26.58 10.73 -13.62
C ASN A 360 -25.54 11.64 -14.28
N LEU A 361 -25.38 12.89 -13.82
CA LEU A 361 -24.32 13.79 -14.29
C LEU A 361 -22.94 13.15 -14.20
N TRP A 362 -22.60 12.58 -13.03
CA TRP A 362 -21.31 11.92 -12.81
C TRP A 362 -21.19 10.60 -13.59
N LYS A 363 -22.26 9.79 -13.59
CA LYS A 363 -22.31 8.53 -14.34
C LYS A 363 -22.05 8.74 -15.83
N ASN A 364 -22.75 9.68 -16.44
CA ASN A 364 -22.66 9.96 -17.87
C ASN A 364 -21.27 10.48 -18.23
N ALA A 365 -20.69 11.36 -17.41
CA ALA A 365 -19.32 11.83 -17.62
C ALA A 365 -18.29 10.68 -17.57
N ASP A 366 -18.36 9.80 -16.58
CA ASP A 366 -17.47 8.63 -16.48
C ASP A 366 -17.62 7.67 -17.67
N GLN A 367 -18.84 7.46 -18.15
CA GLN A 367 -19.11 6.64 -19.34
C GLN A 367 -18.54 7.25 -20.62
N ILE A 368 -18.72 8.56 -20.83
CA ILE A 368 -18.16 9.29 -21.98
C ILE A 368 -16.63 9.20 -21.95
N ILE A 369 -16.02 9.44 -20.79
CA ILE A 369 -14.55 9.39 -20.64
C ILE A 369 -14.03 7.99 -20.92
N SER A 370 -14.64 6.96 -20.33
CA SER A 370 -14.24 5.55 -20.55
C SER A 370 -14.32 5.15 -22.03
N ALA A 371 -15.41 5.52 -22.72
CA ALA A 371 -15.57 5.27 -24.15
C ALA A 371 -14.55 6.06 -25.00
N SER A 372 -14.23 7.28 -24.58
CA SER A 372 -13.23 8.14 -25.25
C SER A 372 -11.82 7.56 -25.13
N ILE A 373 -11.43 7.07 -23.95
CA ILE A 373 -10.14 6.40 -23.73
C ILE A 373 -10.02 5.16 -24.62
N THR A 374 -11.07 4.34 -24.68
CA THR A 374 -11.10 3.13 -25.51
C THR A 374 -10.98 3.48 -27.00
N THR A 375 -11.68 4.51 -27.45
CA THR A 375 -11.61 4.97 -28.86
C THR A 375 -10.23 5.53 -29.18
N TRP A 376 -9.69 6.38 -28.30
CA TRP A 376 -8.37 6.97 -28.49
C TRP A 376 -7.27 5.91 -28.56
N GLU A 377 -7.31 4.90 -27.69
CA GLU A 377 -6.34 3.80 -27.70
C GLU A 377 -6.44 2.97 -29.00
N ALA A 378 -7.65 2.72 -29.51
CA ALA A 378 -7.84 1.98 -30.75
C ALA A 378 -7.38 2.76 -32.01
N GLU A 379 -7.45 4.09 -31.98
CA GLU A 379 -7.11 4.97 -33.11
C GLU A 379 -5.65 5.46 -33.08
N ASN A 380 -4.95 5.35 -31.95
CA ASN A 380 -3.60 5.87 -31.77
C ASN A 380 -2.58 4.76 -31.54
N THR A 381 -1.54 4.73 -32.38
CA THR A 381 -0.45 3.75 -32.32
C THR A 381 0.84 4.30 -31.71
N GLU A 382 0.85 5.57 -31.28
CA GLU A 382 2.01 6.16 -30.62
C GLU A 382 2.30 5.48 -29.28
N THR A 383 3.59 5.43 -28.92
CA THR A 383 4.04 4.86 -27.64
C THR A 383 3.67 5.80 -26.49
N PHE A 384 2.61 5.44 -25.76
CA PHE A 384 2.08 6.19 -24.63
C PHE A 384 2.17 5.41 -23.32
N GLU A 385 2.73 6.00 -22.26
CA GLU A 385 3.04 5.28 -21.01
C GLU A 385 1.80 4.74 -20.28
N ALA A 386 0.61 5.31 -20.50
CA ALA A 386 -0.63 4.79 -19.92
C ALA A 386 -1.31 3.70 -20.77
N THR A 387 -0.84 3.42 -21.99
CA THR A 387 -1.40 2.33 -22.83
C THR A 387 -1.39 0.97 -22.12
N PRO A 388 -0.33 0.55 -21.40
CA PRO A 388 -0.36 -0.66 -20.60
C PRO A 388 -1.49 -0.68 -19.57
N VAL A 389 -1.76 0.45 -18.89
CA VAL A 389 -2.86 0.56 -17.92
C VAL A 389 -4.22 0.34 -18.58
N ILE A 390 -4.46 1.02 -19.72
CA ILE A 390 -5.71 0.89 -20.49
C ILE A 390 -5.91 -0.56 -20.92
N LYS A 391 -4.86 -1.21 -21.44
CA LYS A 391 -4.93 -2.58 -21.93
C LYS A 391 -5.08 -3.62 -20.82
N LEU A 392 -4.42 -3.43 -19.67
CA LEU A 392 -4.49 -4.34 -18.51
C LEU A 392 -5.92 -4.57 -18.02
N ALA A 393 -6.81 -3.59 -18.21
CA ALA A 393 -8.22 -3.70 -17.90
C ALA A 393 -8.89 -4.93 -18.53
N SER A 394 -8.51 -5.29 -19.76
CA SER A 394 -9.01 -6.50 -20.43
C SER A 394 -8.13 -7.73 -20.18
N LEU A 395 -6.81 -7.54 -20.04
CA LEU A 395 -5.84 -8.63 -20.01
C LEU A 395 -5.72 -9.35 -18.66
N LEU A 396 -5.85 -8.65 -17.53
CA LEU A 396 -5.68 -9.28 -16.21
C LEU A 396 -6.75 -10.34 -15.92
N HIS A 397 -6.37 -11.47 -15.33
CA HIS A 397 -7.32 -12.50 -14.91
C HIS A 397 -8.08 -12.07 -13.65
N GLU A 398 -9.25 -12.66 -13.42
CA GLU A 398 -10.00 -12.45 -12.17
C GLU A 398 -9.14 -12.83 -10.95
N ASN A 399 -9.26 -12.05 -9.87
CA ASN A 399 -8.49 -12.13 -8.63
C ASN A 399 -6.99 -11.86 -8.77
N SER A 400 -6.50 -11.36 -9.91
CA SER A 400 -5.10 -10.95 -10.06
C SER A 400 -4.77 -9.71 -9.22
N VAL A 401 -3.49 -9.56 -8.87
CA VAL A 401 -2.97 -8.41 -8.13
C VAL A 401 -2.14 -7.52 -9.07
N LEU A 402 -2.53 -6.26 -9.19
CA LEU A 402 -1.78 -5.22 -9.88
C LEU A 402 -1.10 -4.31 -8.85
N ILE A 403 0.22 -4.33 -8.81
CA ILE A 403 1.03 -3.51 -7.93
C ILE A 403 1.53 -2.31 -8.73
N ALA A 404 1.23 -1.11 -8.24
CA ALA A 404 1.61 0.15 -8.83
C ALA A 404 2.89 0.69 -8.19
N GLY A 405 3.89 0.97 -9.03
CA GLY A 405 5.01 1.82 -8.66
C GLY A 405 4.55 3.24 -8.34
N ASN A 406 5.33 3.93 -7.51
CA ASN A 406 5.16 5.36 -7.31
C ASN A 406 5.55 6.16 -8.56
N SER A 407 5.38 7.48 -8.52
CA SER A 407 5.58 8.37 -9.69
C SER A 407 4.42 8.25 -10.70
N MET A 408 4.69 8.19 -12.01
CA MET A 408 3.65 8.12 -13.05
C MET A 408 2.79 6.85 -13.03
N PRO A 409 3.31 5.62 -12.81
CA PRO A 409 2.48 4.40 -12.85
C PRO A 409 1.18 4.43 -12.03
N ILE A 410 1.22 4.82 -10.75
CA ILE A 410 0.00 4.93 -9.93
C ILE A 410 -0.94 6.05 -10.41
N ARG A 411 -0.41 7.11 -11.01
CA ARG A 411 -1.22 8.21 -11.58
C ARG A 411 -1.89 7.78 -12.88
N ASP A 412 -1.19 7.03 -13.71
CA ASP A 412 -1.76 6.47 -14.93
C ASP A 412 -2.86 5.46 -14.59
N ILE A 413 -2.65 4.62 -13.58
CA ILE A 413 -3.70 3.76 -13.03
C ILE A 413 -4.89 4.58 -12.53
N ASP A 414 -4.66 5.65 -11.77
CA ASP A 414 -5.73 6.51 -11.28
C ASP A 414 -6.53 7.18 -12.41
N SER A 415 -5.85 7.71 -13.44
CA SER A 415 -6.50 8.42 -14.55
C SER A 415 -7.16 7.50 -15.57
N PHE A 416 -6.60 6.31 -15.84
CA PHE A 416 -6.97 5.49 -17.00
C PHE A 416 -7.47 4.07 -16.68
N PHE A 417 -7.29 3.56 -15.46
CA PHE A 417 -7.79 2.22 -15.14
C PHE A 417 -9.31 2.27 -14.88
N PRO A 418 -10.12 1.55 -15.68
CA PRO A 418 -11.56 1.68 -15.65
C PRO A 418 -12.18 0.87 -14.52
N LYS A 419 -13.51 0.98 -14.38
CA LYS A 419 -14.28 0.07 -13.54
C LYS A 419 -14.51 -1.28 -14.23
N LEU A 420 -14.47 -2.37 -13.45
CA LEU A 420 -14.55 -3.75 -13.96
C LEU A 420 -15.44 -4.62 -13.07
N GLU A 421 -16.24 -5.51 -13.67
CA GLU A 421 -17.01 -6.51 -12.90
C GLU A 421 -16.09 -7.58 -12.29
N LYS A 422 -15.01 -7.96 -12.99
CA LYS A 422 -13.99 -8.86 -12.44
C LYS A 422 -13.26 -8.20 -11.27
N LYS A 423 -12.96 -8.95 -10.21
CA LYS A 423 -12.15 -8.43 -9.09
C LYS A 423 -10.68 -8.38 -9.47
N ILE A 424 -10.06 -7.21 -9.33
CA ILE A 424 -8.61 -7.00 -9.48
C ILE A 424 -8.13 -6.23 -8.26
N TYR A 425 -7.09 -6.73 -7.61
CA TYR A 425 -6.54 -6.13 -6.41
C TYR A 425 -5.42 -5.15 -6.77
N ILE A 426 -5.66 -3.86 -6.62
CA ILE A 426 -4.66 -2.82 -6.88
C ILE A 426 -3.96 -2.45 -5.58
N ARG A 427 -2.63 -2.51 -5.59
CA ARG A 427 -1.75 -2.21 -4.44
C ARG A 427 -0.76 -1.10 -4.78
N GLY A 428 -0.27 -0.40 -3.77
CA GLY A 428 0.81 0.58 -3.94
C GLY A 428 1.35 1.05 -2.59
N ASN A 429 2.64 1.41 -2.54
CA ASN A 429 3.28 2.00 -1.36
C ASN A 429 2.98 3.50 -1.31
N ARG A 430 1.78 3.87 -0.83
CA ARG A 430 1.27 5.26 -0.82
C ARG A 430 1.29 5.94 0.54
N GLY A 431 1.90 5.33 1.55
CA GLY A 431 2.11 5.94 2.85
C GLY A 431 3.08 7.12 2.74
N ALA A 432 4.35 6.82 2.45
CA ALA A 432 5.42 7.79 2.20
C ALA A 432 5.66 8.06 0.71
N ALA A 433 5.09 7.23 -0.19
CA ALA A 433 5.24 7.37 -1.64
C ALA A 433 6.68 7.20 -2.17
N GLY A 434 7.52 6.43 -1.48
CA GLY A 434 8.91 6.17 -1.87
C GLY A 434 9.05 5.33 -3.14
N ILE A 435 10.11 5.58 -3.92
CA ILE A 435 10.45 4.72 -5.09
C ILE A 435 11.25 3.47 -4.68
N ASP A 436 11.64 3.42 -3.42
CA ASP A 436 12.38 2.34 -2.79
C ASP A 436 11.46 1.18 -2.38
N GLY A 437 11.99 -0.04 -2.45
CA GLY A 437 11.29 -1.22 -1.95
C GLY A 437 10.11 -1.73 -2.78
N VAL A 438 9.82 -1.12 -3.93
CA VAL A 438 8.63 -1.46 -4.73
C VAL A 438 8.69 -2.89 -5.27
N ILE A 439 9.84 -3.33 -5.78
CA ILE A 439 10.03 -4.70 -6.27
C ILE A 439 9.92 -5.67 -5.09
N SER A 440 10.55 -5.36 -3.96
CA SER A 440 10.55 -6.18 -2.76
C SER A 440 9.13 -6.33 -2.21
N SER A 441 8.32 -5.26 -2.19
CA SER A 441 6.91 -5.34 -1.84
C SER A 441 6.11 -6.24 -2.79
N ALA A 442 6.42 -6.20 -4.10
CA ALA A 442 5.79 -7.10 -5.07
C ALA A 442 6.19 -8.56 -4.86
N ALA A 443 7.48 -8.82 -4.62
CA ALA A 443 7.98 -10.16 -4.28
C ALA A 443 7.35 -10.68 -2.97
N GLY A 444 7.15 -9.79 -1.98
CA GLY A 444 6.48 -10.13 -0.73
C GLY A 444 5.05 -10.58 -0.95
N ALA A 445 4.30 -9.84 -1.78
CA ALA A 445 2.95 -10.26 -2.16
C ALA A 445 2.97 -11.61 -2.91
N ALA A 446 3.88 -11.79 -3.88
CA ALA A 446 4.01 -13.04 -4.65
C ALA A 446 4.32 -14.26 -3.77
N ALA A 447 5.07 -14.07 -2.68
CA ALA A 447 5.44 -15.14 -1.77
C ALA A 447 4.28 -15.70 -0.91
N VAL A 448 3.18 -14.96 -0.78
CA VAL A 448 2.02 -15.33 0.06
C VAL A 448 0.70 -15.35 -0.69
N SER A 449 0.65 -14.77 -1.90
CA SER A 449 -0.54 -14.79 -2.74
C SER A 449 -0.63 -16.09 -3.53
N SER A 450 -1.85 -16.51 -3.80
CA SER A 450 -2.14 -17.57 -4.79
C SER A 450 -2.53 -17.00 -6.15
N SER A 451 -2.61 -15.66 -6.24
CA SER A 451 -2.99 -14.94 -7.44
C SER A 451 -1.76 -14.55 -8.27
N SER A 452 -1.99 -14.30 -9.57
CA SER A 452 -0.95 -13.73 -10.42
C SER A 452 -0.61 -12.31 -9.97
N ILE A 453 0.70 -12.02 -9.82
CA ILE A 453 1.22 -10.70 -9.45
C ILE A 453 1.79 -10.01 -10.69
N THR A 454 1.24 -8.83 -10.98
CA THR A 454 1.77 -7.91 -12.00
C THR A 454 2.27 -6.64 -11.33
N LEU A 455 3.50 -6.22 -11.60
CA LEU A 455 4.08 -4.96 -11.13
C LEU A 455 4.23 -3.98 -12.30
N LEU A 456 3.59 -2.82 -12.24
CA LEU A 456 3.85 -1.71 -13.16
C LEU A 456 4.79 -0.69 -12.51
N ILE A 457 5.99 -0.50 -13.06
CA ILE A 457 7.07 0.27 -12.41
C ILE A 457 7.86 1.10 -13.42
N GLY A 458 8.38 2.25 -12.98
CA GLY A 458 9.34 3.04 -13.75
C GLY A 458 10.79 2.58 -13.53
N ASP A 459 11.63 2.78 -14.53
CA ASP A 459 13.08 2.53 -14.53
C ASP A 459 13.87 2.95 -13.29
N LEU A 460 13.73 4.18 -12.79
CA LEU A 460 14.48 4.61 -11.60
C LEU A 460 14.05 3.84 -10.34
N SER A 461 12.77 3.51 -10.23
CA SER A 461 12.26 2.71 -9.10
C SER A 461 12.69 1.24 -9.23
N PHE A 462 12.72 0.72 -10.46
CA PHE A 462 13.24 -0.62 -10.74
C PHE A 462 14.73 -0.72 -10.39
N PHE A 463 15.54 0.25 -10.82
CA PHE A 463 16.96 0.36 -10.46
C PHE A 463 17.16 0.45 -8.94
N HIS A 464 16.37 1.29 -8.28
CA HIS A 464 16.53 1.55 -6.84
C HIS A 464 16.37 0.29 -5.98
N ASP A 465 15.50 -0.64 -6.39
CA ASP A 465 15.18 -1.86 -5.65
C ASP A 465 15.46 -3.15 -6.41
N GLN A 466 16.43 -3.14 -7.33
CA GLN A 466 16.80 -4.33 -8.11
C GLN A 466 17.17 -5.55 -7.25
N ASN A 467 17.69 -5.34 -6.03
CA ASN A 467 17.98 -6.41 -5.06
C ASN A 467 16.70 -7.15 -4.61
N GLY A 468 15.53 -6.52 -4.72
CA GLY A 468 14.22 -7.12 -4.46
C GLY A 468 13.81 -8.22 -5.43
N LEU A 469 14.57 -8.43 -6.52
CA LEU A 469 14.39 -9.58 -7.41
C LEU A 469 15.01 -10.87 -6.84
N TRP A 470 15.93 -10.75 -5.88
CA TRP A 470 16.59 -11.93 -5.30
C TRP A 470 15.61 -12.95 -4.68
N PRO A 471 14.58 -12.57 -3.90
CA PRO A 471 13.58 -13.51 -3.39
C PRO A 471 12.80 -14.23 -4.49
N ILE A 472 12.55 -13.57 -5.63
CA ILE A 472 11.86 -14.19 -6.75
C ILE A 472 12.65 -15.39 -7.26
N TYR A 473 13.96 -15.21 -7.44
CA TYR A 473 14.88 -16.28 -7.80
C TYR A 473 15.04 -17.32 -6.68
N ALA A 474 15.25 -16.88 -5.44
CA ALA A 474 15.60 -17.77 -4.32
C ALA A 474 14.44 -18.70 -3.89
N TYR A 475 13.19 -18.29 -4.16
CA TYR A 475 11.99 -19.02 -3.75
C TYR A 475 11.13 -19.47 -4.94
N ASP A 476 11.64 -19.37 -6.18
CA ASP A 476 10.92 -19.72 -7.41
C ASP A 476 9.53 -19.07 -7.47
N LEU A 477 9.45 -17.76 -7.21
CA LEU A 477 8.19 -17.01 -7.22
C LEU A 477 7.84 -16.52 -8.63
N ASP A 478 6.54 -16.33 -8.85
CA ASP A 478 6.03 -15.80 -10.11
C ASP A 478 5.82 -14.27 -10.01
N LEU A 479 6.42 -13.53 -10.93
CA LEU A 479 6.24 -12.07 -11.01
C LEU A 479 6.36 -11.61 -12.47
N THR A 480 5.31 -10.95 -12.97
CA THR A 480 5.38 -10.21 -14.23
C THR A 480 5.61 -8.73 -13.94
N VAL A 481 6.70 -8.16 -14.44
CA VAL A 481 7.03 -6.74 -14.32
C VAL A 481 6.80 -6.06 -15.66
N ILE A 482 6.01 -5.00 -15.66
CA ILE A 482 5.88 -4.06 -16.76
C ILE A 482 6.77 -2.87 -16.39
N LEU A 483 7.90 -2.78 -17.08
CA LEU A 483 8.93 -1.77 -16.87
C LEU A 483 8.76 -0.65 -17.90
N ILE A 484 8.29 0.51 -17.45
CA ILE A 484 8.26 1.72 -18.25
C ILE A 484 9.63 2.40 -18.16
N ASN A 485 10.41 2.31 -19.23
CA ASN A 485 11.75 2.87 -19.30
C ASN A 485 11.73 4.15 -20.14
N ASN A 486 11.60 5.29 -19.46
CA ASN A 486 11.66 6.62 -20.08
C ASN A 486 13.02 7.31 -19.81
N ASN A 487 14.01 6.50 -19.41
CA ASN A 487 15.38 6.84 -19.11
C ASN A 487 15.49 7.99 -18.11
N GLY A 488 14.80 7.89 -16.98
CA GLY A 488 14.90 8.83 -15.86
C GLY A 488 13.59 9.17 -15.15
N GLY A 489 13.54 10.35 -14.55
CA GLY A 489 12.40 10.80 -13.76
C GLY A 489 11.29 11.43 -14.61
N GLY A 490 10.59 10.63 -15.43
CA GLY A 490 9.56 11.15 -16.35
C GLY A 490 8.48 12.05 -15.71
N ILE A 491 8.13 11.83 -14.44
CA ILE A 491 7.20 12.70 -13.70
C ILE A 491 7.62 14.17 -13.66
N PHE A 492 8.92 14.48 -13.64
CA PHE A 492 9.39 15.85 -13.54
C PHE A 492 9.13 16.66 -14.82
N GLU A 493 8.84 15.98 -15.94
CA GLU A 493 8.39 16.61 -17.18
C GLU A 493 7.00 17.26 -17.03
N PHE A 494 6.14 16.72 -16.15
CA PHE A 494 4.81 17.26 -15.84
C PHE A 494 4.83 18.42 -14.83
N LEU A 495 5.99 18.68 -14.21
CA LEU A 495 6.08 19.61 -13.09
C LEU A 495 6.74 20.93 -13.51
N PRO A 496 6.49 22.04 -12.77
CA PRO A 496 7.00 23.36 -13.13
C PRO A 496 8.53 23.46 -13.29
N GLN A 497 9.29 22.55 -12.69
CA GLN A 497 10.74 22.45 -12.78
C GLN A 497 11.22 22.23 -14.22
N LYS A 498 10.40 21.67 -15.12
CA LYS A 498 10.74 21.53 -16.55
C LYS A 498 11.13 22.87 -17.20
N LYS A 499 10.59 23.99 -16.71
CA LYS A 499 10.95 25.35 -17.17
C LYS A 499 12.43 25.72 -16.93
N LEU A 500 13.16 24.97 -16.10
CA LEU A 500 14.56 25.25 -15.79
C LEU A 500 15.53 24.97 -16.94
N ALA A 501 15.09 24.29 -18.00
CA ALA A 501 15.76 23.94 -19.26
C ALA A 501 17.16 23.28 -19.13
N GLY A 502 17.45 22.32 -20.02
CA GLY A 502 18.79 21.77 -20.26
C GLY A 502 19.63 21.47 -19.00
N SER A 503 20.70 22.26 -18.79
CA SER A 503 21.79 22.01 -17.84
C SER A 503 21.42 21.94 -16.36
N ARG A 504 20.22 22.37 -15.97
CA ARG A 504 19.72 22.22 -14.59
C ARG A 504 18.60 21.20 -14.44
N PHE A 505 17.87 20.93 -15.52
CA PHE A 505 16.79 19.96 -15.45
C PHE A 505 17.34 18.53 -15.55
N GLU A 506 18.14 18.26 -16.58
CA GLU A 506 18.60 16.90 -16.88
C GLU A 506 19.46 16.28 -15.77
N PRO A 507 20.48 16.96 -15.19
CA PRO A 507 21.33 16.29 -14.20
C PRO A 507 20.68 16.05 -12.83
N TYR A 508 19.60 16.77 -12.51
CA TYR A 508 19.03 16.82 -11.15
C TYR A 508 17.58 16.36 -11.04
N PHE A 509 16.86 16.29 -12.16
CA PHE A 509 15.46 15.87 -12.22
C PHE A 509 15.24 14.79 -13.28
N GLY A 510 15.67 15.06 -14.52
CA GLY A 510 15.62 14.05 -15.59
C GLY A 510 16.42 12.81 -15.22
N THR A 511 17.66 13.00 -14.76
CA THR A 511 18.60 11.97 -14.29
C THR A 511 18.69 10.74 -15.22
N PRO A 512 18.94 10.93 -16.54
CA PRO A 512 19.06 9.80 -17.45
C PRO A 512 20.24 8.91 -17.07
N HIS A 513 19.98 7.61 -17.00
CA HIS A 513 20.93 6.63 -16.48
C HIS A 513 21.53 5.75 -17.60
N ASN A 514 20.83 5.60 -18.73
CA ASN A 514 21.25 4.78 -19.88
C ASN A 514 21.66 3.36 -19.47
N LEU A 515 20.87 2.73 -18.59
CA LEU A 515 21.12 1.38 -18.09
C LEU A 515 20.42 0.37 -18.98
N ASP A 516 21.02 -0.80 -19.10
CA ASP A 516 20.43 -1.96 -19.74
C ASP A 516 19.94 -2.91 -18.63
N PHE A 517 18.61 -2.98 -18.46
CA PHE A 517 18.00 -3.78 -17.41
C PHE A 517 17.98 -5.28 -17.71
N SER A 518 18.32 -5.70 -18.93
CA SER A 518 18.40 -7.12 -19.27
C SER A 518 19.47 -7.84 -18.44
N TYR A 519 20.58 -7.17 -18.11
CA TYR A 519 21.65 -7.74 -17.29
C TYR A 519 21.19 -8.07 -15.87
N VAL A 520 20.40 -7.18 -15.24
CA VAL A 520 19.93 -7.43 -13.87
C VAL A 520 18.78 -8.42 -13.85
N THR A 521 17.92 -8.44 -14.86
CA THR A 521 16.91 -9.50 -15.00
C THR A 521 17.58 -10.87 -15.15
N GLN A 522 18.61 -10.99 -15.99
CA GLN A 522 19.36 -12.24 -16.19
C GLN A 522 20.15 -12.67 -14.95
N LEU A 523 20.67 -11.73 -14.16
CA LEU A 523 21.34 -12.03 -12.88
C LEU A 523 20.46 -12.86 -11.94
N PHE A 524 19.15 -12.66 -11.98
CA PHE A 524 18.15 -13.37 -11.16
C PHE A 524 17.35 -14.41 -11.98
N ASN A 525 17.93 -14.95 -13.04
CA ASN A 525 17.31 -15.96 -13.93
C ASN A 525 15.94 -15.56 -14.51
N GLY A 526 15.65 -14.26 -14.59
CA GLY A 526 14.46 -13.74 -15.22
C GLY A 526 14.57 -13.69 -16.74
N ARG A 527 13.42 -13.57 -17.39
CA ARG A 527 13.32 -13.36 -18.84
C ARG A 527 13.04 -11.88 -19.09
N HIS A 528 13.90 -11.25 -19.87
CA HIS A 528 13.74 -9.86 -20.27
C HIS A 528 13.18 -9.79 -21.69
N HIS A 529 12.12 -9.01 -21.88
CA HIS A 529 11.45 -8.78 -23.15
C HIS A 529 11.39 -7.29 -23.42
N LEU A 530 12.34 -6.77 -24.21
CA LEU A 530 12.22 -5.43 -24.79
C LEU A 530 11.24 -5.49 -25.96
N ILE A 531 10.12 -4.78 -25.85
CA ILE A 531 9.02 -4.85 -26.83
C ILE A 531 8.59 -3.46 -27.32
N SER A 532 7.91 -3.44 -28.46
CA SER A 532 7.14 -2.27 -28.88
C SER A 532 5.82 -2.19 -28.10
N MET A 533 5.22 -1.00 -28.04
CA MET A 533 3.91 -0.82 -27.41
C MET A 533 2.78 -1.59 -28.12
N GLU A 534 2.88 -1.77 -29.44
CA GLU A 534 1.91 -2.51 -30.25
C GLU A 534 1.85 -3.99 -29.83
N ASP A 535 3.00 -4.57 -29.50
CA ASP A 535 3.13 -5.98 -29.11
C ASP A 535 2.75 -6.26 -27.65
N PHE A 536 2.44 -5.22 -26.85
CA PHE A 536 2.22 -5.34 -25.40
C PHE A 536 1.19 -6.42 -25.03
N SER A 537 0.01 -6.40 -25.65
CA SER A 537 -1.06 -7.36 -25.33
C SER A 537 -0.60 -8.81 -25.53
N GLN A 538 0.08 -9.09 -26.65
CA GLN A 538 0.54 -10.43 -26.98
C GLN A 538 1.60 -10.92 -25.99
N PHE A 539 2.60 -10.09 -25.68
CA PHE A 539 3.66 -10.46 -24.75
C PHE A 539 3.17 -10.57 -23.32
N PHE A 540 2.30 -9.66 -22.88
CA PHE A 540 1.72 -9.72 -21.54
C PHE A 540 0.95 -11.02 -21.31
N THR A 541 0.03 -11.38 -22.22
CA THR A 541 -0.70 -12.66 -22.12
C THR A 541 0.23 -13.87 -22.15
N LYS A 542 1.32 -13.82 -22.94
CA LYS A 542 2.32 -14.89 -22.95
C LYS A 542 3.02 -15.01 -21.59
N CYS A 543 3.41 -13.90 -20.97
CA CYS A 543 4.12 -13.89 -19.69
C CYS A 543 3.23 -14.36 -18.53
N GLN A 544 1.95 -14.00 -18.51
CA GLN A 544 1.02 -14.45 -17.46
C GLN A 544 0.87 -15.97 -17.37
N ASN A 545 1.19 -16.70 -18.44
CA ASN A 545 1.13 -18.16 -18.49
C ASN A 545 2.49 -18.84 -18.20
N ASN A 546 3.55 -18.08 -17.95
CA ASN A 546 4.89 -18.61 -17.69
C ASN A 546 5.28 -18.42 -16.22
N PRO A 547 5.66 -19.48 -15.50
CA PRO A 547 6.18 -19.34 -14.15
C PRO A 547 7.55 -18.65 -14.12
N GLY A 548 7.87 -18.01 -13.00
CA GLY A 548 9.09 -17.26 -12.74
C GLY A 548 8.97 -15.76 -13.01
N LEU A 549 10.13 -15.12 -13.22
CA LEU A 549 10.25 -13.69 -13.46
C LEU A 549 10.20 -13.36 -14.97
N ASP A 550 9.21 -12.59 -15.39
CA ASP A 550 9.17 -11.94 -16.71
C ASP A 550 9.24 -10.42 -16.52
N VAL A 551 10.19 -9.76 -17.20
CA VAL A 551 10.31 -8.30 -17.25
C VAL A 551 10.01 -7.86 -18.68
N ILE A 552 8.86 -7.22 -18.87
CA ILE A 552 8.40 -6.61 -20.12
C ILE A 552 8.82 -5.15 -20.09
N GLU A 553 9.91 -4.81 -20.79
CA GLU A 553 10.41 -3.45 -20.90
C GLU A 553 9.83 -2.74 -22.12
N ILE A 554 9.29 -1.55 -21.90
CA ILE A 554 8.82 -0.65 -22.94
C ILE A 554 9.62 0.65 -22.83
N GLN A 555 10.37 0.97 -23.89
CA GLN A 555 11.10 2.23 -23.98
C GLN A 555 10.19 3.35 -24.50
N THR A 556 10.17 4.48 -23.80
CA THR A 556 9.30 5.62 -24.12
C THR A 556 10.08 6.93 -24.13
N ASP A 557 9.50 7.96 -24.73
CA ASP A 557 10.03 9.33 -24.66
C ASP A 557 9.23 10.14 -23.63
N ARG A 558 9.89 10.51 -22.52
CA ARG A 558 9.23 11.24 -21.43
C ARG A 558 8.69 12.62 -21.81
N ASN A 559 9.27 13.31 -22.81
CA ASN A 559 8.74 14.59 -23.28
C ASN A 559 7.47 14.37 -24.09
N ARG A 560 7.54 13.42 -25.04
CA ARG A 560 6.38 13.06 -25.86
C ARG A 560 5.24 12.50 -25.01
N ASN A 561 5.55 11.81 -23.92
CA ASN A 561 4.54 11.32 -22.99
C ASN A 561 3.69 12.46 -22.39
N VAL A 562 4.30 13.59 -22.02
CA VAL A 562 3.55 14.77 -21.54
C VAL A 562 2.59 15.28 -22.61
N ASP A 563 3.06 15.40 -23.86
CA ASP A 563 2.22 15.84 -24.97
C ASP A 563 1.05 14.87 -25.19
N LEU A 564 1.31 13.56 -25.16
CA LEU A 564 0.27 12.54 -25.34
C LEU A 564 -0.77 12.58 -24.23
N HIS A 565 -0.37 12.75 -22.96
CA HIS A 565 -1.33 12.99 -21.87
C HIS A 565 -2.20 14.22 -22.14
N GLN A 566 -1.60 15.32 -22.62
CA GLN A 566 -2.36 16.54 -22.94
C GLN A 566 -3.33 16.30 -24.11
N ILE A 567 -2.88 15.62 -25.18
CA ILE A 567 -3.71 15.28 -26.33
C ILE A 567 -4.90 14.41 -25.92
N VAL A 568 -4.69 13.40 -25.07
CA VAL A 568 -5.77 12.54 -24.56
C VAL A 568 -6.75 13.35 -23.72
N VAL A 569 -6.26 14.22 -22.84
CA VAL A 569 -7.11 15.10 -22.04
C VAL A 569 -7.93 16.05 -22.91
N GLU A 570 -7.33 16.64 -23.95
CA GLU A 570 -8.02 17.51 -24.91
C GLU A 570 -9.08 16.74 -25.70
N TYR A 571 -8.76 15.52 -26.15
CA TYR A 571 -9.72 14.64 -26.83
C TYR A 571 -10.90 14.30 -25.91
N VAL A 572 -10.65 13.86 -24.69
CA VAL A 572 -11.69 13.57 -23.68
C VAL A 572 -12.53 14.82 -23.39
N ASN A 573 -11.91 15.98 -23.25
CA ASN A 573 -12.61 17.24 -23.02
C ASN A 573 -13.52 17.61 -24.19
N GLN A 574 -13.08 17.36 -25.42
CA GLN A 574 -13.90 17.57 -26.61
C GLN A 574 -15.09 16.62 -26.64
N GLN A 575 -14.91 15.34 -26.28
CA GLN A 575 -16.01 14.38 -26.19
C GLN A 575 -17.00 14.76 -25.09
N LEU A 576 -16.53 15.19 -23.91
CA LEU A 576 -17.42 15.74 -22.88
C LEU A 576 -18.19 16.95 -23.43
N SER A 577 -17.50 17.93 -24.01
CA SER A 577 -18.07 19.15 -24.63
C SER A 577 -19.21 18.84 -25.62
N ASN A 578 -19.01 17.86 -26.50
CA ASN A 578 -19.98 17.49 -27.52
C ASN A 578 -21.24 16.83 -26.96
N ASN A 579 -21.14 16.21 -25.78
CA ASN A 579 -22.23 15.47 -25.13
C ASN A 579 -22.82 16.23 -23.92
N PHE A 580 -22.52 17.52 -23.73
CA PHE A 580 -23.05 18.30 -22.59
C PHE A 580 -24.57 18.39 -22.56
N THR A 581 -25.24 18.32 -23.71
CA THR A 581 -26.71 18.29 -23.78
C THR A 581 -27.30 17.01 -23.17
N ASP A 582 -26.51 15.94 -23.07
CA ASP A 582 -26.90 14.64 -22.53
C ASP A 582 -26.46 14.44 -21.06
N LEU A 583 -25.81 15.45 -20.46
CA LEU A 583 -25.36 15.47 -19.06
C LEU A 583 -26.37 16.13 -18.09
N GLY A 584 -27.33 16.91 -18.63
CA GLY A 584 -28.23 17.79 -17.87
C GLY A 584 -29.63 17.25 -17.64
#